data_AF-A0A843GUF6-F1
#
_entry.id   AF-A0A843GUF6-F1
#
_cell.length_a   1.000
_cell.length_b   1.000
_cell.length_c   1.000
_cell.angle_alpha   90.00
_cell.angle_beta   90.00
_cell.angle_gamma   90.00
#
_symmetry.space_group_name_H-M   'P 1'
#
loop_
_entity.id
_entity.type
_entity.pdbx_description
1 polymer ?
#
loop_
_entity_poly.entity_id
_entity_poly.type
_entity_poly.pdbx_seq_one_letter_code
_entity_poly.pdbx_strand_id
1 'polypeptide(L)'
;MLKTNSKKAIQNLKAAMVAYCSGWDEDPKTAEEAAFIMAHDFIEATKGPSGKIYLEPKQCYQEAFTEWGRGLTNSIFDHLFYFGDAKRILALVLEETEQEAAKFSEDQAAVKFCAMMWIHGGVSEAFYKLYKGW
;
A
#
# COMPACT_ATOMS: atom_id res chain seq x y z
N MET A 1 13.91 -14.08 7.16
CA MET A 1 12.68 -13.30 6.93
C MET A 1 11.42 -13.97 7.47
N LEU A 2 10.48 -13.17 7.95
CA LEU A 2 9.11 -13.56 8.31
C LEU A 2 8.29 -13.91 7.05
N LYS A 3 7.28 -14.80 7.22
CA LYS A 3 6.24 -14.99 6.20
C LYS A 3 5.33 -13.77 6.16
N THR A 4 4.93 -13.35 4.96
CA THR A 4 4.10 -12.14 4.73
C THR A 4 2.75 -12.17 5.46
N ASN A 5 2.20 -13.37 5.68
CA ASN A 5 0.94 -13.59 6.40
C ASN A 5 1.13 -13.92 7.90
N SER A 6 2.36 -13.88 8.43
CA SER A 6 2.59 -14.13 9.84
C SER A 6 2.03 -12.98 10.68
N LYS A 7 1.51 -13.29 11.88
CA LYS A 7 0.95 -12.28 12.78
C LYS A 7 1.92 -11.12 13.03
N LYS A 8 3.21 -11.42 13.19
CA LYS A 8 4.26 -10.43 13.42
C LYS A 8 4.50 -9.55 12.19
N ALA A 9 4.59 -10.12 10.99
CA ALA A 9 4.72 -9.35 9.75
C ALA A 9 3.53 -8.42 9.53
N ILE A 10 2.31 -8.86 9.84
CA ILE A 10 1.10 -8.04 9.75
C ILE A 10 1.12 -6.89 10.77
N GLN A 11 1.58 -7.14 11.99
CA GLN A 11 1.76 -6.08 12.99
C GLN A 11 2.80 -5.04 12.55
N ASN A 12 3.95 -5.49 12.04
CA ASN A 12 5.00 -4.61 11.55
C ASN A 12 4.52 -3.82 10.31
N LEU A 13 3.75 -4.45 9.42
CA LEU A 13 3.10 -3.80 8.27
C LEU A 13 2.18 -2.67 8.73
N LYS A 14 1.29 -2.94 9.68
CA LYS A 14 0.36 -1.93 10.23
C LYS A 14 1.11 -0.75 10.84
N ALA A 15 2.19 -1.00 11.57
CA ALA A 15 3.05 0.06 12.12
C ALA A 15 3.75 0.87 11.00
N ALA A 16 4.23 0.20 9.96
CA ALA A 16 4.85 0.85 8.81
C ALA A 16 3.86 1.71 8.01
N MET A 17 2.60 1.26 7.86
CA MET A 17 1.55 2.06 7.21
C MET A 17 1.34 3.39 7.96
N VAL A 18 1.27 3.35 9.29
CA VAL A 18 1.13 4.57 10.11
C VAL A 18 2.37 5.47 10.02
N ALA A 19 3.56 4.88 10.00
CA ALA A 19 4.81 5.63 10.05
C ALA A 19 5.25 6.23 8.71
N TYR A 20 4.87 5.61 7.59
CA TYR A 20 5.42 5.93 6.27
C TYR A 20 4.37 6.24 5.20
N CYS A 21 3.08 6.06 5.50
CA CYS A 21 2.01 6.41 4.57
C CYS A 21 1.20 7.57 5.15
N SER A 22 1.64 8.80 4.87
CA SER A 22 0.98 10.03 5.32
C SER A 22 -0.04 10.51 4.28
N GLY A 23 -1.20 10.97 4.74
CA GLY A 23 -2.15 11.67 3.88
C GLY A 23 -1.68 13.09 3.55
N TRP A 24 -2.34 13.73 2.58
CA TRP A 24 -2.06 15.13 2.21
C TRP A 24 -2.39 16.14 3.32
N ASP A 25 -3.46 15.87 4.07
CA ASP A 25 -4.03 16.83 5.04
C ASP A 25 -3.91 16.39 6.51
N GLU A 26 -3.79 15.09 6.79
CA GLU A 26 -3.59 14.56 8.14
C GLU A 26 -2.80 13.24 8.13
N ASP A 27 -1.89 13.09 9.08
CA ASP A 27 -1.18 11.83 9.32
C ASP A 27 -2.11 10.81 10.01
N PRO A 28 -2.20 9.57 9.52
CA PRO A 28 -3.00 8.55 10.18
C PRO A 28 -2.42 8.24 11.57
N LYS A 29 -3.29 8.06 12.58
CA LYS A 29 -2.89 7.66 13.94
C LYS A 29 -3.03 6.16 14.15
N THR A 30 -3.83 5.51 13.31
CA THR A 30 -4.07 4.06 13.33
C THR A 30 -3.88 3.44 11.94
N ALA A 31 -3.62 2.14 11.89
CA ALA A 31 -3.48 1.44 10.62
C ALA A 31 -4.81 1.37 9.84
N GLU A 32 -5.93 1.36 10.56
CA GLU A 32 -7.28 1.41 10.00
C GLU A 32 -7.55 2.77 9.32
N GLU A 33 -7.14 3.88 9.94
CA GLU A 33 -7.17 5.21 9.31
C GLU A 33 -6.24 5.27 8.09
N ALA A 34 -5.00 4.77 8.22
CA ALA A 34 -4.08 4.70 7.09
C ALA A 34 -4.69 3.93 5.92
N ALA A 35 -5.26 2.75 6.17
CA ALA A 35 -5.92 1.93 5.16
C ALA A 35 -7.11 2.63 4.50
N PHE A 36 -7.89 3.37 5.28
CA PHE A 36 -9.01 4.15 4.78
C PHE A 36 -8.56 5.28 3.86
N ILE A 37 -7.52 6.02 4.24
CA ILE A 37 -6.94 7.09 3.41
C ILE A 37 -6.43 6.50 2.09
N MET A 38 -5.65 5.41 2.10
CA MET A 38 -5.16 4.82 0.83
C MET A 38 -6.31 4.34 -0.05
N ALA A 39 -7.32 3.73 0.55
CA ALA A 39 -8.47 3.24 -0.20
C ALA A 39 -9.26 4.39 -0.84
N HIS A 40 -9.46 5.48 -0.09
CA HIS A 40 -10.10 6.69 -0.58
C HIS A 40 -9.29 7.31 -1.74
N ASP A 41 -7.99 7.54 -1.54
CA ASP A 41 -7.14 8.18 -2.56
C ASP A 41 -7.02 7.31 -3.82
N PHE A 42 -6.92 6.00 -3.66
CA PHE A 42 -6.96 5.06 -4.78
C PHE A 42 -8.29 5.16 -5.56
N ILE A 43 -9.43 5.23 -4.85
CA ILE A 43 -10.74 5.39 -5.48
C ILE A 43 -10.79 6.71 -6.25
N GLU A 44 -10.42 7.83 -5.64
CA GLU A 44 -10.45 9.14 -6.29
C GLU A 44 -9.53 9.19 -7.52
N ALA A 45 -8.33 8.62 -7.43
CA ALA A 45 -7.37 8.58 -8.53
C ALA A 45 -7.80 7.67 -9.69
N THR A 46 -8.63 6.65 -9.44
CA THR A 46 -9.08 5.69 -10.46
C THR A 46 -10.50 5.92 -10.95
N LYS A 47 -11.19 6.95 -10.44
CA LYS A 47 -12.50 7.36 -10.97
C LYS A 47 -12.37 7.89 -12.40
N GLY A 48 -13.14 7.31 -13.30
CA GLY A 48 -13.34 7.85 -14.65
C GLY A 48 -14.39 8.98 -14.65
N PRO A 49 -14.66 9.58 -15.82
CA PRO A 49 -15.62 10.68 -15.98
C PRO A 49 -17.06 10.37 -15.52
N SER A 50 -17.42 9.08 -15.44
CA SER A 50 -18.72 8.62 -14.94
C SER A 50 -18.81 8.53 -13.41
N GLY A 51 -17.74 8.86 -12.69
CA GLY A 51 -17.64 8.70 -11.23
C GLY A 51 -17.46 7.25 -10.75
N LYS A 52 -17.35 6.29 -11.68
CA LYS A 52 -17.03 4.89 -11.39
C LYS A 52 -15.54 4.63 -11.57
N ILE A 53 -15.01 3.66 -10.84
CA ILE A 53 -13.63 3.19 -11.02
C ILE A 53 -13.48 2.63 -12.44
N TYR A 54 -12.46 3.11 -13.14
CA TYR A 54 -12.05 2.59 -14.43
C TYR A 54 -10.78 1.76 -14.26
N LEU A 55 -10.83 0.49 -14.65
CA LEU A 55 -9.68 -0.42 -14.67
C LEU A 55 -9.39 -0.84 -16.11
N GLU A 56 -8.14 -1.16 -16.39
CA GLU A 56 -7.76 -1.79 -17.67
C GLU A 56 -8.47 -3.15 -17.85
N PRO A 57 -8.74 -3.58 -19.09
CA PRO A 57 -9.40 -4.87 -19.33
C PRO A 57 -8.67 -6.03 -18.65
N LYS A 58 -9.41 -6.79 -17.82
CA LYS A 58 -8.93 -7.94 -17.02
C LYS A 58 -8.05 -7.61 -15.81
N GLN A 59 -7.80 -6.33 -15.52
CA GLN A 59 -7.07 -5.92 -14.33
C GLN A 59 -7.95 -6.07 -13.08
N CYS A 60 -7.40 -6.65 -12.01
CA CYS A 60 -8.08 -6.69 -10.72
C CYS A 60 -7.72 -5.47 -9.85
N TYR A 61 -8.54 -5.16 -8.84
CA TYR A 61 -8.31 -3.99 -7.98
C TYR A 61 -6.96 -4.03 -7.25
N GLN A 62 -6.45 -5.21 -6.90
CA GLN A 62 -5.14 -5.34 -6.26
C GLN A 62 -4.00 -4.92 -7.21
N GLU A 63 -4.06 -5.36 -8.46
CA GLU A 63 -3.07 -4.99 -9.50
C GLU A 63 -3.13 -3.49 -9.75
N ALA A 64 -4.33 -2.95 -9.94
CA ALA A 64 -4.56 -1.52 -10.11
C ALA A 64 -4.05 -0.70 -8.93
N PHE A 65 -4.29 -1.14 -7.68
CA PHE A 65 -3.77 -0.47 -6.49
C PHE A 65 -2.26 -0.49 -6.42
N THR A 66 -1.64 -1.61 -6.81
CA THR A 66 -0.19 -1.76 -6.82
C THR A 66 0.45 -0.87 -7.89
N GLU A 67 -0.14 -0.81 -9.08
CA GLU A 67 0.30 0.08 -10.17
C GLU A 67 0.10 1.56 -9.81
N TRP A 68 -1.07 1.91 -9.27
CA TRP A 68 -1.36 3.24 -8.75
C TRP A 68 -0.32 3.67 -7.71
N GLY A 69 -0.02 2.77 -6.76
CA GLY A 69 0.97 3.02 -5.73
C GLY A 69 2.34 3.34 -6.32
N ARG A 70 2.75 2.64 -7.39
CA ARG A 70 4.05 2.86 -8.07
C ARG A 70 4.15 4.14 -8.87
N GLY A 71 3.05 4.62 -9.42
CA GLY A 71 3.05 5.57 -10.53
C GLY A 71 2.98 7.05 -10.15
N LEU A 72 2.72 7.38 -8.89
CA LEU A 72 2.40 8.75 -8.51
C LEU A 72 3.50 9.39 -7.65
N THR A 73 4.25 10.30 -8.27
CA THR A 73 4.64 11.54 -7.60
C THR A 73 3.35 12.21 -7.13
N ASN A 74 3.19 12.43 -5.82
CA ASN A 74 2.00 12.94 -5.15
C ASN A 74 1.03 11.89 -4.56
N SER A 75 1.49 10.68 -4.24
CA SER A 75 0.68 9.71 -3.48
C SER A 75 1.14 9.67 -2.02
N ILE A 76 0.30 9.09 -1.15
CA ILE A 76 0.68 8.75 0.24
C ILE A 76 1.93 7.87 0.36
N PHE A 77 2.49 7.43 -0.77
CA PHE A 77 3.64 6.54 -0.88
C PHE A 77 4.93 7.25 -1.30
N ASP A 78 5.02 8.58 -1.13
CA ASP A 78 6.23 9.35 -1.44
C ASP A 78 7.49 8.71 -0.80
N HIS A 79 7.40 8.18 0.42
CA HIS A 79 8.51 7.42 1.04
C HIS A 79 8.90 6.13 0.30
N LEU A 80 7.94 5.40 -0.26
CA LEU A 80 8.21 4.15 -0.96
C LEU A 80 8.82 4.39 -2.34
N PHE A 81 8.28 5.36 -3.10
CA PHE A 81 8.59 5.50 -4.52
C PHE A 81 9.43 6.73 -4.86
N TYR A 82 9.25 7.84 -4.15
CA TYR A 82 10.00 9.07 -4.40
C TYR A 82 11.32 9.10 -3.64
N PHE A 83 11.33 8.68 -2.38
CA PHE A 83 12.54 8.61 -1.56
C PHE A 83 13.31 7.28 -1.69
N GLY A 84 12.72 6.27 -2.34
CA GLY A 84 13.38 4.99 -2.59
C GLY A 84 13.67 4.19 -1.32
N ASP A 85 12.79 4.26 -0.31
CA ASP A 85 12.94 3.53 0.95
C ASP A 85 12.15 2.21 0.98
N ALA A 86 11.54 1.78 -0.14
CA ALA A 86 10.68 0.61 -0.16
C ALA A 86 11.40 -0.69 0.24
N LYS A 87 12.65 -0.89 -0.17
CA LYS A 87 13.45 -2.04 0.30
C LYS A 87 13.66 -2.00 1.79
N ARG A 88 14.02 -0.84 2.33
CA ARG A 88 14.26 -0.66 3.76
C ARG A 88 12.99 -0.92 4.56
N ILE A 89 11.86 -0.35 4.13
CA ILE A 89 10.58 -0.50 4.80
C ILE A 89 10.12 -1.97 4.74
N LEU A 90 10.22 -2.62 3.57
CA LEU A 90 9.89 -4.03 3.43
C LEU A 90 10.77 -4.92 4.32
N ALA A 91 12.07 -4.62 4.39
CA ALA A 91 13.00 -5.35 5.23
C ALA A 91 12.69 -5.20 6.73
N LEU A 92 12.29 -4.01 7.18
CA LEU A 92 11.79 -3.78 8.54
C LEU A 92 10.51 -4.58 8.83
N VAL A 93 9.58 -4.59 7.87
CA VAL A 93 8.29 -5.29 8.00
C VAL A 93 8.47 -6.79 8.12
N LEU A 94 9.35 -7.35 7.28
CA LEU A 94 9.59 -8.79 7.18
C LEU A 94 10.77 -9.27 8.03
N GLU A 95 11.41 -8.38 8.80
CA GLU A 95 12.62 -8.67 9.57
C GLU A 95 13.66 -9.41 8.69
N GLU A 96 13.87 -8.88 7.48
CA GLU A 96 14.83 -9.39 6.51
C GLU A 96 16.26 -9.04 6.94
N THR A 97 17.19 -9.97 6.71
CA THR A 97 18.62 -9.63 6.75
C THR A 97 19.00 -8.79 5.54
N GLU A 98 20.17 -8.13 5.58
CA GLU A 98 20.69 -7.40 4.42
C GLU A 98 20.77 -8.27 3.15
N GLN A 99 21.17 -9.54 3.28
CA GLN A 99 21.23 -10.46 2.14
C GLN A 99 19.85 -10.84 1.60
N GLU A 100 18.82 -10.87 2.46
CA GLU A 100 17.44 -11.13 2.03
C GLU A 100 16.87 -9.90 1.31
N ALA A 101 17.04 -8.71 1.90
CA ALA A 101 16.59 -7.44 1.32
C ALA A 101 17.29 -7.10 0.00
N ALA A 102 18.56 -7.49 -0.16
CA ALA A 102 19.33 -7.28 -1.39
C ALA A 102 18.75 -7.98 -2.63
N LYS A 103 17.87 -8.98 -2.45
CA LYS A 103 17.22 -9.72 -3.55
C LYS A 103 16.15 -8.91 -4.27
N PHE A 104 15.63 -7.87 -3.65
CA PHE A 104 14.64 -6.98 -4.25
C PHE A 104 15.32 -5.72 -4.79
N SER A 105 14.88 -5.25 -5.95
CA SER A 105 15.01 -3.83 -6.32
C SER A 105 13.98 -2.99 -5.56
N GLU A 106 14.14 -1.66 -5.54
CA GLU A 106 13.15 -0.76 -4.92
C GLU A 106 11.76 -0.98 -5.47
N ASP A 107 11.64 -1.04 -6.80
CA ASP A 107 10.37 -1.26 -7.48
C ASP A 107 9.71 -2.60 -7.09
N GLN A 108 10.49 -3.68 -7.03
CA GLN A 108 9.98 -4.98 -6.58
C GLN A 108 9.57 -4.99 -5.10
N ALA A 109 10.34 -4.31 -4.24
CA ALA A 109 10.01 -4.19 -2.83
C ALA A 109 8.71 -3.41 -2.63
N ALA A 110 8.54 -2.33 -3.39
CA ALA A 110 7.37 -1.48 -3.31
C ALA A 110 6.11 -2.18 -3.85
N VAL A 111 6.21 -2.88 -4.99
CA VAL A 111 5.13 -3.77 -5.49
C VAL A 111 4.68 -4.74 -4.41
N LYS A 112 5.64 -5.39 -3.75
CA LYS A 112 5.36 -6.38 -2.71
C LYS A 112 4.74 -5.74 -1.48
N PHE A 113 5.20 -4.57 -1.08
CA PHE A 113 4.67 -3.82 0.05
C PHE A 113 3.22 -3.35 -0.22
N CYS A 114 2.93 -2.79 -1.40
CA CYS A 114 1.57 -2.43 -1.83
C CYS A 114 0.62 -3.63 -1.84
N ALA A 115 1.06 -4.77 -2.38
CA ALA A 115 0.27 -6.00 -2.33
C ALA A 115 -0.02 -6.46 -0.88
N MET A 116 0.96 -6.34 0.02
CA MET A 116 0.75 -6.64 1.44
C MET A 116 -0.24 -5.69 2.10
N MET A 117 -0.19 -4.39 1.81
CA MET A 117 -1.18 -3.42 2.33
C MET A 117 -2.60 -3.76 1.87
N TRP A 118 -2.76 -4.14 0.59
CA TRP A 118 -4.05 -4.57 0.05
C TRP A 118 -4.61 -5.82 0.75
N ILE A 119 -3.79 -6.86 0.88
CA ILE A 119 -4.22 -8.19 1.37
C ILE A 119 -4.31 -8.23 2.91
N HIS A 120 -3.37 -7.61 3.60
CA HIS A 120 -3.18 -7.77 5.05
C HIS A 120 -3.26 -6.46 5.83
N GLY A 121 -3.10 -5.32 5.17
CA GLY A 121 -3.17 -3.98 5.79
C GLY A 121 -4.60 -3.50 6.03
N GLY A 122 -5.62 -4.15 5.44
CA GLY A 122 -7.02 -3.73 5.56
C GLY A 122 -7.47 -2.73 4.48
N VAL A 123 -6.60 -2.40 3.51
CA VAL A 123 -6.95 -1.48 2.41
C VAL A 123 -8.10 -2.05 1.56
N SER A 124 -8.08 -3.35 1.25
CA SER A 124 -9.17 -3.98 0.50
C SER A 124 -10.51 -3.91 1.24
N GLU A 125 -10.51 -4.08 2.56
CA GLU A 125 -11.71 -3.96 3.39
C GLU A 125 -12.25 -2.53 3.39
N ALA A 126 -11.37 -1.54 3.59
CA ALA A 126 -11.74 -0.13 3.53
C ALA A 126 -12.27 0.26 2.14
N PHE A 127 -11.61 -0.22 1.08
CA PHE A 127 -12.03 -0.04 -0.31
C PHE A 127 -13.45 -0.55 -0.54
N TYR A 128 -13.77 -1.77 -0.10
CA TYR A 128 -15.11 -2.31 -0.32
C TYR A 128 -16.18 -1.58 0.50
N LYS A 129 -15.86 -1.09 1.71
CA LYS A 129 -16.77 -0.24 2.49
C LYS A 129 -17.07 1.07 1.76
N LEU A 130 -16.03 1.77 1.31
CA LEU A 130 -16.13 3.04 0.60
C LEU A 130 -16.85 2.92 -0.74
N TYR A 131 -16.47 1.94 -1.55
CA TYR A 131 -16.95 1.82 -2.93
C TYR A 131 -18.28 1.10 -3.06
N LYS A 132 -18.57 0.10 -2.20
CA LYS A 132 -19.79 -0.71 -2.28
C LYS A 132 -20.82 -0.40 -1.19
N GLY A 133 -20.53 0.50 -0.25
CA GLY A 133 -21.49 0.96 0.76
C GLY A 133 -21.88 -0.11 1.79
N TRP A 134 -20.92 -0.93 2.23
CA TRP A 134 -21.12 -1.94 3.29
C TRP A 134 -20.86 -1.34 4.68
#